data_AF-A0A6G3XP26-F1
#
_entry.id   AF-A0A6G3XP26-F1
#
_cell.length_a   1.000
_cell.length_b   1.000
_cell.length_c   1.000
_cell.angle_alpha   90.00
_cell.angle_beta   90.00
_cell.angle_gamma   90.00
#
_symmetry.space_group_name_H-M   'P 1'
#
loop_
_entity.id
_entity.type
_entity.pdbx_description
1 polymer ?
#
loop_
_entity_poly.entity_id
_entity_poly.type
_entity_poly.pdbx_seq_one_letter_code
_entity_poly.pdbx_strand_id
1 'polypeptide(L)'
;NHDGATNGITAPSSVSQEALLREVHASCGIDAGSIQLLEAHGTGTPLGDPIEFSALSRVFRAGTERTGFCALGSVKSSLGHTQFAAGIAGVFKILLAMRHRQIPASPHFEKPNGAIDLDTSPFYLSTRHHAWEPPSDGGPRRGAVSSFGASGTNAHLVIEEAPDPTRTRTRTPGPVRLIVLSAHSREQLAEQVSRLAEHIRHGDAPDLGDLAYTLTVGRDRFPHRFACVAR
;
A
#
# COMPACT_ATOMS: atom_id res chain seq x y z
N ASN A 1 8.46 18.04 1.24
CA ASN A 1 9.07 19.34 1.60
C ASN A 1 10.35 19.09 2.43
N HIS A 2 10.85 20.05 3.22
CA HIS A 2 12.04 19.89 4.06
C HIS A 2 11.80 20.37 5.50
N ASP A 3 12.40 19.73 6.50
CA ASP A 3 12.28 20.09 7.92
C ASP A 3 12.88 21.47 8.22
N GLY A 4 13.99 21.80 7.56
CA GLY A 4 14.65 23.10 7.70
C GLY A 4 15.55 23.14 8.92
N ALA A 5 15.54 24.25 9.65
CA ALA A 5 16.32 24.38 10.88
C ALA A 5 15.59 23.71 12.07
N THR A 6 16.15 22.61 12.56
CA THR A 6 15.66 21.87 13.73
C THR A 6 16.76 21.73 14.80
N ASN A 7 16.43 21.17 15.97
CA ASN A 7 17.39 20.94 17.07
C ASN A 7 18.34 19.77 16.75
N GLY A 8 19.15 19.93 15.71
CA GLY A 8 20.00 18.91 15.12
C GLY A 8 19.45 18.42 13.79
N ILE A 9 20.32 18.21 12.80
CA ILE A 9 19.94 17.92 11.41
C ILE A 9 19.04 16.67 11.25
N THR A 10 19.07 15.75 12.22
CA THR A 10 18.27 14.52 12.23
C THR A 10 17.00 14.61 13.06
N ALA A 11 16.75 15.74 13.74
CA ALA A 11 15.56 15.94 14.55
C ALA A 11 14.37 16.28 13.63
N PRO A 12 13.24 15.55 13.73
CA PRO A 12 12.08 15.78 12.87
C PRO A 12 11.34 17.08 13.24
N SER A 13 10.64 17.67 12.26
CA SER A 13 9.79 18.85 12.48
C SER A 13 8.30 18.52 12.34
N SER A 14 7.56 18.56 13.46
CA SER A 14 6.09 18.36 13.46
C SER A 14 5.38 19.39 12.57
N VAL A 15 5.87 20.62 12.53
CA VAL A 15 5.31 21.72 11.72
C VAL A 15 5.52 21.44 10.24
N SER A 16 6.71 20.97 9.85
CA SER A 16 7.02 20.66 8.46
C SER A 16 6.24 19.44 7.97
N GLN A 17 6.07 18.42 8.82
CA GLN A 17 5.20 17.27 8.51
C GLN A 17 3.74 17.69 8.36
N GLU A 18 3.21 18.50 9.27
CA GLU A 18 1.84 19.03 9.15
C GLU A 18 1.65 19.85 7.87
N ALA A 19 2.58 20.75 7.55
CA ALA A 19 2.52 21.56 6.34
C ALA A 19 2.49 20.67 5.07
N LEU A 20 3.33 19.63 5.02
CA LEU A 20 3.36 18.67 3.92
C LEU A 20 2.02 17.94 3.77
N LEU A 21 1.49 17.42 4.87
CA LEU A 21 0.23 16.68 4.89
C LEU A 21 -0.93 17.56 4.37
N ARG A 22 -1.04 18.80 4.88
CA ARG A 22 -2.07 19.76 4.43
C ARG A 22 -1.91 20.12 2.96
N GLU A 23 -0.68 20.36 2.50
CA GLU A 23 -0.37 20.69 1.11
C GLU A 23 -0.78 19.56 0.16
N VAL A 24 -0.42 18.31 0.47
CA VAL A 24 -0.80 17.14 -0.34
C VAL A 24 -2.31 16.97 -0.40
N HIS A 25 -3.00 17.03 0.75
CA HIS A 25 -4.45 16.85 0.81
C HIS A 25 -5.19 17.96 0.06
N ALA A 26 -4.76 19.21 0.20
CA ALA A 26 -5.32 20.35 -0.52
C ALA A 26 -5.07 20.26 -2.03
N SER A 27 -3.85 19.92 -2.45
CA SER A 27 -3.50 19.82 -3.89
C SER A 27 -4.25 18.71 -4.61
N CYS A 28 -4.58 17.61 -3.93
CA CYS A 28 -5.37 16.52 -4.47
C CYS A 28 -6.89 16.69 -4.27
N GLY A 29 -7.34 17.69 -3.52
CA GLY A 29 -8.75 17.88 -3.17
C GLY A 29 -9.33 16.73 -2.33
N ILE A 30 -8.49 16.08 -1.51
CA ILE A 30 -8.87 14.93 -0.69
C ILE A 30 -9.04 15.38 0.75
N ASP A 31 -10.21 15.10 1.33
CA ASP A 31 -10.45 15.27 2.77
C ASP A 31 -9.69 14.21 3.57
N ALA A 32 -8.99 14.63 4.62
CA ALA A 32 -8.25 13.72 5.52
C ALA A 32 -9.20 12.72 6.21
N GLY A 33 -10.44 13.14 6.49
CA GLY A 33 -11.49 12.31 7.07
C GLY A 33 -11.97 11.16 6.18
N SER A 34 -11.60 11.17 4.89
CA SER A 34 -11.89 10.10 3.92
C SER A 34 -10.80 9.02 3.87
N ILE A 35 -9.64 9.23 4.48
CA ILE A 35 -8.53 8.26 4.50
C ILE A 35 -8.75 7.25 5.62
N GLN A 36 -8.79 5.97 5.27
CA GLN A 36 -9.13 4.89 6.19
C GLN A 36 -7.90 4.09 6.67
N LEU A 37 -6.79 4.17 5.94
CA LEU A 37 -5.54 3.50 6.31
C LEU A 37 -4.35 4.44 6.10
N LEU A 38 -3.63 4.71 7.17
CA LEU A 38 -2.40 5.47 7.18
C LEU A 38 -1.21 4.56 7.48
N GLU A 39 -0.33 4.44 6.50
CA GLU A 39 1.01 3.88 6.63
C GLU A 39 1.98 4.98 7.07
N ALA A 40 2.25 5.03 8.37
CA ALA A 40 3.14 6.00 8.98
C ALA A 40 4.61 5.75 8.62
N HIS A 41 5.44 6.77 8.80
CA HIS A 41 6.88 6.59 8.82
C HIS A 41 7.26 5.68 9.99
N GLY A 42 6.73 5.91 11.20
CA GLY A 42 6.64 4.96 12.31
C GLY A 42 7.89 4.13 12.52
N THR A 43 8.98 4.77 12.94
CA THR A 43 10.29 4.14 13.16
C THR A 43 10.43 3.51 14.53
N GLY A 44 9.45 3.66 15.42
CA GLY A 44 9.49 3.11 16.77
C GLY A 44 10.36 3.93 17.71
N THR A 45 10.59 5.21 17.40
CA THR A 45 11.49 6.05 18.19
C THR A 45 10.72 6.79 19.28
N PRO A 46 11.26 6.91 20.52
CA PRO A 46 10.55 7.56 21.63
C PRO A 46 10.16 9.01 21.35
N LEU A 47 10.95 9.72 20.55
CA LEU A 47 10.72 11.13 20.19
C LEU A 47 10.01 11.29 18.84
N GLY A 48 10.38 10.51 17.82
CA GLY A 48 9.85 10.67 16.47
C GLY A 48 8.40 10.25 16.35
N ASP A 49 8.00 9.13 16.98
CA ASP A 49 6.64 8.62 16.87
C ASP A 49 5.60 9.61 17.46
N PRO A 50 5.80 10.23 18.64
CA PRO A 50 4.90 11.29 19.12
C PRO A 50 4.87 12.53 18.22
N ILE A 51 6.01 12.93 17.63
CA ILE A 51 6.08 14.09 16.72
C ILE A 51 5.25 13.85 15.46
N GLU A 52 5.40 12.68 14.85
CA GLU A 52 4.63 12.25 13.69
C GLU A 52 3.14 12.14 14.02
N PHE A 53 2.81 11.44 15.11
CA PHE A 53 1.43 11.26 15.53
C PHE A 53 0.72 12.60 15.78
N SER A 54 1.41 13.55 16.40
CA SER A 54 0.87 14.88 16.68
C SER A 54 0.58 15.67 15.39
N ALA A 55 1.49 15.63 14.41
CA ALA A 55 1.29 16.25 13.10
C ALA A 55 0.09 15.64 12.37
N LEU A 56 0.04 14.31 12.30
CA LEU A 56 -1.06 13.56 11.69
C LEU A 56 -2.40 13.88 12.36
N SER A 57 -2.45 13.88 13.69
CA SER A 57 -3.68 14.12 14.45
C SER A 57 -4.24 15.52 14.21
N ARG A 58 -3.39 16.55 14.11
CA ARG A 58 -3.84 17.92 13.81
C ARG A 58 -4.40 18.07 12.39
N VAL A 59 -3.91 17.30 11.43
CA VAL A 59 -4.43 17.31 10.05
C VAL A 59 -5.72 16.52 9.95
N PHE A 60 -5.75 15.29 10.49
CA PHE A 60 -6.89 14.39 10.38
C PHE A 60 -8.09 14.79 11.26
N ARG A 61 -7.87 15.58 12.32
CA ARG A 61 -8.95 16.17 13.11
C ARG A 61 -9.52 17.44 12.48
N ALA A 62 -8.83 18.04 11.51
CA ALA A 62 -9.29 19.30 10.94
C ALA A 62 -10.64 19.10 10.24
N GLY A 63 -11.71 19.72 10.77
CA GLY A 63 -13.05 19.64 10.20
C GLY A 63 -13.90 18.45 10.66
N THR A 64 -13.46 17.67 11.67
CA THR A 64 -14.24 16.54 12.19
C THR A 64 -13.97 16.25 13.67
N GLU A 65 -15.02 15.89 14.41
CA GLU A 65 -14.94 15.39 15.80
C GLU A 65 -14.89 13.85 15.87
N ARG A 66 -14.88 13.17 14.71
CA ARG A 66 -14.82 11.71 14.65
C ARG A 66 -13.49 11.21 15.19
N THR A 67 -13.53 10.18 16.02
CA THR A 67 -12.37 9.47 16.54
C THR A 67 -12.30 8.05 15.98
N GLY A 68 -11.11 7.45 16.01
CA GLY A 68 -10.90 6.03 15.67
C GLY A 68 -11.39 5.60 14.29
N PHE A 69 -11.41 6.49 13.29
CA PHE A 69 -11.90 6.16 11.95
C PHE A 69 -10.78 5.76 10.97
N CYS A 70 -9.53 6.11 11.27
CA CYS A 70 -8.38 5.82 10.41
C CYS A 70 -7.46 4.78 11.06
N ALA A 71 -7.26 3.64 10.39
CA ALA A 71 -6.28 2.65 10.83
C ALA A 71 -4.87 3.23 10.69
N LEU A 72 -4.08 3.17 11.75
CA LEU A 72 -2.67 3.54 11.77
C LEU A 72 -1.80 2.30 11.82
N GLY A 73 -0.72 2.27 11.04
CA GLY A 73 0.28 1.21 11.12
C GLY A 73 1.58 1.57 10.41
N SER A 74 2.57 0.68 10.51
CA SER A 74 3.85 0.80 9.82
C SER A 74 4.36 -0.59 9.43
N VAL A 75 4.70 -0.79 8.16
CA VAL A 75 5.30 -2.03 7.63
C VAL A 75 6.65 -2.34 8.28
N LYS A 76 7.29 -1.34 8.90
CA LYS A 76 8.57 -1.49 9.60
C LYS A 76 8.46 -2.39 10.83
N SER A 77 7.27 -2.52 11.40
CA SER A 77 7.02 -3.52 12.46
C SER A 77 7.17 -4.95 11.95
N SER A 78 7.00 -5.21 10.65
CA SER A 78 7.13 -6.55 10.06
C SER A 78 8.48 -6.79 9.38
N LEU A 79 9.03 -5.77 8.72
CA LEU A 79 10.22 -5.90 7.86
C LEU A 79 11.46 -5.16 8.39
N GLY A 80 11.34 -4.46 9.52
CA GLY A 80 12.33 -3.49 9.96
C GLY A 80 12.37 -2.25 9.08
N HIS A 81 13.29 -1.32 9.37
CA HIS A 81 13.44 -0.12 8.56
C HIS A 81 14.32 -0.37 7.33
N THR A 82 13.70 -0.59 6.18
CA THR A 82 14.37 -0.83 4.88
C THR A 82 14.99 0.42 4.23
N GLN A 83 15.22 1.48 5.02
CA GLN A 83 15.86 2.74 4.62
C GLN A 83 15.33 3.29 3.29
N PHE A 84 16.15 3.24 2.22
CA PHE A 84 15.81 3.75 0.89
C PHE A 84 14.60 3.07 0.24
N ALA A 85 14.27 1.84 0.66
CA ALA A 85 13.09 1.11 0.18
C ALA A 85 11.87 1.26 1.10
N ALA A 86 11.95 2.07 2.18
CA ALA A 86 10.86 2.18 3.15
C ALA A 86 9.58 2.75 2.54
N GLY A 87 9.69 3.77 1.68
CA GLY A 87 8.54 4.37 1.00
C GLY A 87 7.82 3.36 0.10
N ILE A 88 8.54 2.65 -0.77
CA ILE A 88 7.93 1.69 -1.70
C ILE A 88 7.35 0.47 -0.97
N ALA A 89 7.95 0.02 0.13
CA ALA A 89 7.39 -1.04 0.96
C ALA A 89 6.02 -0.63 1.55
N GLY A 90 5.90 0.62 2.02
CA GLY A 90 4.63 1.18 2.49
C GLY A 90 3.58 1.29 1.37
N VAL A 91 3.99 1.73 0.18
CA VAL A 91 3.11 1.77 -1.01
C VAL A 91 2.60 0.37 -1.37
N PHE A 92 3.46 -0.65 -1.38
CA PHE A 92 3.04 -2.03 -1.63
C PHE A 92 2.05 -2.54 -0.59
N LYS A 93 2.25 -2.22 0.70
CA LYS A 93 1.29 -2.56 1.74
C LYS A 93 -0.09 -1.96 1.45
N ILE A 94 -0.17 -0.67 1.11
CA ILE A 94 -1.46 -0.03 0.77
C ILE A 94 -2.09 -0.66 -0.47
N LEU A 95 -1.33 -0.86 -1.55
CA LEU A 95 -1.85 -1.44 -2.78
C LEU A 95 -2.34 -2.89 -2.60
N LEU A 96 -1.62 -3.70 -1.83
CA LEU A 96 -2.03 -5.06 -1.49
C LEU A 96 -3.26 -5.04 -0.57
N ALA A 97 -3.30 -4.15 0.42
CA ALA A 97 -4.45 -3.96 1.29
C ALA A 97 -5.72 -3.58 0.49
N MET A 98 -5.60 -2.71 -0.51
CA MET A 98 -6.69 -2.40 -1.44
C MET A 98 -7.09 -3.59 -2.30
N ARG A 99 -6.10 -4.28 -2.91
CA ARG A 99 -6.33 -5.45 -3.76
C ARG A 99 -7.08 -6.55 -3.02
N HIS A 100 -6.71 -6.81 -1.77
CA HIS A 100 -7.32 -7.82 -0.91
C HIS A 100 -8.52 -7.29 -0.12
N ARG A 101 -8.83 -5.99 -0.23
CA ARG A 101 -9.89 -5.28 0.53
C ARG A 101 -9.78 -5.57 2.02
N GLN A 102 -8.56 -5.51 2.55
CA GLN A 102 -8.21 -5.92 3.90
C GLN A 102 -7.17 -4.99 4.51
N ILE A 103 -7.35 -4.64 5.77
CA ILE A 103 -6.35 -3.88 6.56
C ILE A 103 -5.51 -4.90 7.34
N PRO A 104 -4.19 -4.99 7.10
CA PRO A 104 -3.32 -5.91 7.82
C PRO A 104 -3.12 -5.47 9.28
N ALA A 105 -2.74 -6.43 10.12
CA ALA A 105 -2.28 -6.13 11.48
C ALA A 105 -0.92 -5.42 11.45
N SER A 106 -0.69 -4.53 12.42
CA SER A 106 0.60 -3.99 12.78
C SER A 106 1.12 -4.81 13.98
N PRO A 107 2.07 -5.74 13.77
CA PRO A 107 2.59 -6.58 14.85
C PRO A 107 3.37 -5.79 15.90
N HIS A 108 3.68 -6.44 17.02
CA HIS A 108 4.51 -5.94 18.13
C HIS A 108 3.95 -4.70 18.85
N PHE A 109 2.63 -4.51 18.82
CA PHE A 109 1.94 -3.50 19.61
C PHE A 109 1.25 -4.11 20.83
N GLU A 110 1.67 -3.70 22.03
CA GLU A 110 1.03 -4.10 23.29
C GLU A 110 0.36 -2.93 24.00
N LYS A 111 1.03 -1.78 24.06
CA LYS A 111 0.54 -0.55 24.69
C LYS A 111 1.00 0.68 23.91
N PRO A 112 0.22 1.77 23.89
CA PRO A 112 0.64 3.02 23.28
C PRO A 112 1.83 3.63 24.01
N ASN A 113 2.62 4.41 23.28
CA ASN A 113 3.60 5.31 23.88
C ASN A 113 2.85 6.32 24.77
N GLY A 114 3.30 6.54 26.01
CA GLY A 114 2.61 7.45 26.95
C GLY A 114 2.54 8.92 26.51
N ALA A 115 3.32 9.31 25.49
CA ALA A 115 3.24 10.61 24.84
C ALA A 115 2.22 10.68 23.68
N ILE A 116 1.51 9.59 23.41
CA ILE A 116 0.51 9.46 22.34
C ILE A 116 -0.86 9.22 22.99
N ASP A 117 -1.77 10.18 22.83
CA ASP A 117 -3.19 10.00 23.15
C ASP A 117 -3.89 9.38 21.94
N LEU A 118 -3.98 8.04 21.93
CA LEU A 118 -4.64 7.31 20.84
C LEU A 118 -6.16 7.33 20.99
N ASP A 119 -6.68 7.25 22.22
CA ASP A 119 -8.09 7.02 22.53
C ASP A 119 -8.99 8.15 22.03
N THR A 120 -8.51 9.40 22.13
CA THR A 120 -9.27 10.55 21.64
C THR A 120 -8.97 10.92 20.20
N SER A 121 -8.03 10.22 19.55
CA SER A 121 -7.50 10.61 18.24
C SER A 121 -8.37 10.15 17.05
N PRO A 122 -8.15 10.70 15.84
CA PRO A 122 -8.71 10.15 14.61
C PRO A 122 -8.29 8.70 14.32
N PHE A 123 -7.25 8.21 14.99
CA PHE A 123 -6.57 6.96 14.66
C PHE A 123 -6.91 5.83 15.62
N TYR A 124 -6.86 4.61 15.11
CA TYR A 124 -6.76 3.39 15.91
C TYR A 124 -5.61 2.54 15.37
N LEU A 125 -4.96 1.76 16.23
CA LEU A 125 -3.94 0.81 15.79
C LEU A 125 -4.59 -0.52 15.40
N SER A 126 -4.35 -0.95 14.16
CA SER A 126 -4.85 -2.23 13.67
C SER A 126 -4.00 -3.37 14.25
N THR A 127 -4.40 -3.96 15.37
CA THR A 127 -3.68 -5.09 15.98
C THR A 127 -4.08 -6.46 15.42
N ARG A 128 -5.15 -6.49 14.61
CA ARG A 128 -5.65 -7.69 13.94
C ARG A 128 -5.97 -7.38 12.49
N HIS A 129 -5.76 -8.38 11.64
CA HIS A 129 -6.20 -8.33 10.26
C HIS A 129 -7.74 -8.29 10.18
N HIS A 130 -8.30 -7.39 9.37
CA HIS A 130 -9.75 -7.23 9.21
C HIS A 130 -10.12 -6.71 7.81
N ALA A 131 -11.40 -6.80 7.45
CA ALA A 131 -11.90 -6.28 6.19
C ALA A 131 -11.72 -4.75 6.12
N TRP A 132 -11.28 -4.25 4.96
CA TRP A 132 -11.27 -2.84 4.65
C TRP A 132 -12.63 -2.50 4.05
N GLU A 133 -13.57 -2.05 4.88
CA GLU A 133 -14.89 -1.67 4.40
C GLU A 133 -14.83 -0.40 3.52
N PRO A 134 -15.63 -0.31 2.45
CA PRO A 134 -15.70 0.93 1.69
C PRO A 134 -16.28 2.06 2.55
N PRO A 135 -15.91 3.32 2.29
CA PRO A 135 -16.55 4.49 2.91
C PRO A 135 -18.08 4.45 2.84
N SER A 136 -18.75 4.93 3.90
CA SER A 136 -20.22 4.91 4.01
C SER A 136 -20.94 5.80 3.00
N ASP A 137 -20.24 6.78 2.43
CA ASP A 137 -20.73 7.66 1.37
C ASP A 137 -20.60 7.04 -0.04
N GLY A 138 -20.11 5.80 -0.13
CA GLY A 138 -19.89 5.11 -1.40
C GLY A 138 -18.62 5.55 -2.14
N GLY A 139 -17.77 6.36 -1.50
CA GLY A 139 -16.47 6.76 -2.03
C GLY A 139 -15.49 5.58 -2.17
N PRO A 140 -14.37 5.78 -2.88
CA PRO A 140 -13.32 4.77 -3.00
C PRO A 140 -12.52 4.64 -1.69
N ARG A 141 -11.95 3.46 -1.42
CA ARG A 141 -11.00 3.32 -0.31
C ARG A 141 -9.78 4.19 -0.56
N ARG A 142 -9.34 4.90 0.47
CA ARG A 142 -8.14 5.75 0.42
C ARG A 142 -7.16 5.37 1.51
N GLY A 143 -5.92 5.14 1.08
CA GLY A 143 -4.78 4.94 1.96
C GLY A 143 -3.76 6.06 1.78
N ALA A 144 -2.95 6.31 2.80
CA ALA A 144 -1.86 7.27 2.70
C ALA A 144 -0.55 6.70 3.23
N VAL A 145 0.58 7.18 2.72
CA VAL A 145 1.93 6.74 3.09
C VAL A 145 2.77 7.96 3.45
N SER A 146 3.41 7.92 4.61
CA SER A 146 4.37 8.91 5.07
C SER A 146 5.79 8.33 5.11
N SER A 147 6.77 9.09 4.63
CA SER A 147 8.18 8.72 4.73
C SER A 147 9.05 9.96 4.95
N PHE A 148 9.77 9.99 6.06
CA PHE A 148 10.58 11.13 6.49
C PHE A 148 12.06 10.74 6.50
N GLY A 149 12.87 11.47 5.73
CA GLY A 149 14.30 11.21 5.63
C GLY A 149 15.05 11.80 6.81
N ALA A 150 16.10 11.12 7.29
CA ALA A 150 16.92 11.60 8.39
C ALA A 150 17.65 12.93 8.11
N SER A 151 17.76 13.35 6.85
CA SER A 151 18.28 14.67 6.48
C SER A 151 17.22 15.79 6.53
N GLY A 152 15.97 15.46 6.85
CA GLY A 152 14.83 16.37 6.89
C GLY A 152 13.99 16.42 5.61
N THR A 153 14.31 15.65 4.57
CA THR A 153 13.47 15.60 3.35
C THR A 153 12.27 14.69 3.58
N ASN A 154 11.07 15.25 3.45
CA ASN A 154 9.81 14.57 3.77
C ASN A 154 8.96 14.31 2.52
N ALA A 155 8.31 13.16 2.49
CA ALA A 155 7.34 12.76 1.47
C ALA A 155 6.06 12.20 2.08
N HIS A 156 4.93 12.52 1.44
CA HIS A 156 3.60 12.00 1.77
C HIS A 156 2.83 11.73 0.48
N LEU A 157 2.11 10.63 0.42
CA LEU A 157 1.34 10.20 -0.75
C LEU A 157 -0.05 9.75 -0.29
N VAL A 158 -1.07 10.08 -1.08
CA VAL A 158 -2.41 9.48 -0.97
C VAL A 158 -2.64 8.58 -2.17
N ILE A 159 -3.17 7.38 -1.92
CA ILE A 159 -3.49 6.35 -2.90
C ILE A 159 -4.98 6.08 -2.80
N GLU A 160 -5.65 6.00 -3.94
CA GLU A 160 -7.08 5.71 -4.06
C GLU A 160 -7.30 4.38 -4.77
N GLU A 161 -8.29 3.61 -4.31
CA GLU A 161 -8.71 2.37 -4.95
C GLU A 161 -9.19 2.63 -6.39
N ALA A 162 -8.68 1.84 -7.34
CA ALA A 162 -9.10 1.94 -8.72
C ALA A 162 -10.59 1.57 -8.88
N PRO A 163 -11.31 2.17 -9.85
CA PRO A 163 -12.67 1.74 -10.18
C PRO A 163 -12.76 0.25 -10.49
N ASP A 164 -13.88 -0.39 -10.15
CA ASP A 164 -14.04 -1.83 -10.32
C ASP A 164 -13.89 -2.25 -11.80
N PRO A 165 -12.85 -3.06 -12.14
CA PRO A 165 -12.60 -3.47 -13.52
C PRO A 165 -13.61 -4.51 -14.03
N THR A 166 -14.42 -5.12 -13.16
CA THR A 166 -15.45 -6.09 -13.58
C THR A 166 -16.53 -5.46 -14.44
N ARG A 167 -16.68 -4.13 -14.41
CA ARG A 167 -17.66 -3.39 -15.21
C ARG A 167 -17.44 -3.50 -16.73
N THR A 168 -16.28 -3.99 -17.19
CA THR A 168 -15.90 -4.02 -18.61
C THR A 168 -15.52 -5.42 -19.15
N ARG A 169 -15.62 -6.49 -18.36
CA ARG A 169 -15.19 -7.84 -18.80
C ARG A 169 -16.22 -8.54 -19.69
N THR A 170 -16.08 -8.43 -21.00
CA THR A 170 -16.72 -9.36 -21.95
C THR A 170 -15.86 -10.62 -22.10
N ARG A 171 -16.35 -11.78 -21.67
CA ARG A 171 -15.66 -13.06 -21.88
C ARG A 171 -15.60 -13.38 -23.38
N THR A 172 -14.39 -13.47 -23.94
CA THR A 172 -14.23 -13.90 -25.34
C THR A 172 -14.58 -15.38 -25.48
N PRO A 173 -15.60 -15.75 -26.27
CA PRO A 173 -15.96 -17.15 -26.48
C PRO A 173 -14.84 -17.91 -27.19
N GLY A 174 -14.58 -19.14 -26.76
CA GLY A 174 -13.72 -20.09 -27.47
C GLY A 174 -13.36 -21.26 -26.57
N PRO A 175 -13.47 -22.52 -27.03
CA PRO A 175 -13.24 -23.69 -26.17
C PRO A 175 -11.76 -24.04 -25.98
N VAL A 176 -10.86 -23.29 -26.60
CA VAL A 176 -9.43 -23.63 -26.69
C VAL A 176 -8.58 -22.36 -26.59
N ARG A 177 -7.47 -22.43 -25.86
CA ARG A 177 -6.47 -21.35 -25.71
C ARG A 177 -5.06 -21.90 -25.96
N LEU A 178 -4.24 -21.10 -26.63
CA LEU A 178 -2.81 -21.37 -26.81
C LEU A 178 -2.04 -20.69 -25.66
N ILE A 179 -1.37 -21.48 -24.84
CA ILE A 179 -0.48 -21.00 -23.79
C ILE A 179 0.93 -21.04 -24.34
N VAL A 180 1.62 -19.90 -24.30
CA VAL A 180 3.00 -19.76 -24.79
C VAL A 180 3.92 -19.27 -23.68
N LEU A 181 5.13 -19.79 -23.65
CA LEU A 181 6.21 -19.32 -22.78
C LEU A 181 7.51 -19.27 -23.58
N SER A 182 8.39 -18.34 -23.23
CA SER A 182 9.74 -18.32 -23.76
C SER A 182 10.77 -17.84 -22.74
N ALA A 183 12.02 -18.27 -22.88
CA ALA A 183 13.14 -17.87 -22.02
C ALA A 183 14.49 -17.88 -22.76
N HIS A 184 15.54 -17.33 -22.13
CA HIS A 184 16.88 -17.29 -22.70
C HIS A 184 17.63 -18.63 -22.60
N SER A 185 17.18 -19.56 -21.76
CA SER A 185 17.74 -20.92 -21.67
C SER A 185 16.65 -21.97 -21.48
N ARG A 186 17.00 -23.27 -21.63
CA ARG A 186 16.07 -24.39 -21.39
C ARG A 186 15.69 -24.51 -19.92
N GLU A 187 16.64 -24.23 -19.03
CA GLU A 187 16.47 -24.30 -17.57
C GLU A 187 15.49 -23.22 -17.10
N GLN A 188 15.66 -21.99 -17.59
CA GLN A 188 14.74 -20.89 -17.31
C GLN A 188 13.34 -21.16 -17.87
N LEU A 189 13.23 -21.78 -19.06
CA LEU A 189 11.95 -22.18 -19.61
C LEU A 189 11.23 -23.21 -18.71
N ALA A 190 11.96 -24.21 -18.22
CA ALA A 190 11.42 -25.23 -17.31
C ALA A 190 10.96 -24.61 -15.97
N GLU A 191 11.69 -23.61 -15.47
CA GLU A 191 11.30 -22.85 -14.29
C GLU A 191 10.02 -22.03 -14.53
N GLN A 192 9.92 -21.33 -15.67
CA GLN A 192 8.71 -20.57 -16.04
C GLN A 192 7.48 -21.47 -16.15
N VAL A 193 7.63 -22.67 -16.74
CA VAL A 193 6.54 -23.67 -16.81
C VAL A 193 6.11 -24.10 -15.40
N SER A 194 7.07 -24.39 -14.52
CA SER A 194 6.79 -24.80 -13.13
C SER A 194 6.08 -23.70 -12.34
N ARG A 195 6.56 -22.46 -12.42
CA ARG A 195 5.97 -21.29 -11.77
C ARG A 195 4.55 -21.00 -12.27
N LEU A 196 4.32 -21.13 -13.59
CA LEU A 196 2.97 -20.96 -14.15
C LEU A 196 2.03 -22.05 -13.63
N ALA A 197 2.48 -23.32 -13.63
CA ALA A 197 1.67 -24.42 -13.15
C ALA A 197 1.33 -24.29 -11.65
N GLU A 198 2.27 -23.80 -10.84
CA GLU A 198 2.05 -23.51 -9.43
C GLU A 198 1.07 -22.36 -9.22
N HIS A 199 1.23 -21.26 -9.96
CA HIS A 199 0.32 -20.12 -9.93
C HIS A 199 -1.13 -20.53 -10.24
N ILE A 200 -1.32 -21.41 -11.24
CA ILE A 200 -2.65 -21.92 -11.61
C ILE A 200 -3.27 -22.78 -10.48
N ARG A 201 -2.45 -23.58 -9.78
CA ARG A 201 -2.93 -24.46 -8.69
C ARG A 201 -3.37 -23.71 -7.44
N HIS A 202 -2.84 -22.50 -7.18
CA HIS A 202 -3.11 -21.74 -5.96
C HIS A 202 -4.51 -21.08 -5.89
N GLY A 203 -5.39 -21.26 -6.88
CA GLY A 203 -6.81 -20.90 -6.80
C GLY A 203 -7.17 -19.45 -7.18
N ASP A 204 -6.18 -18.55 -7.26
CA ASP A 204 -6.33 -17.17 -7.74
C ASP A 204 -5.99 -17.01 -9.24
N ALA A 205 -6.09 -18.11 -10.01
CA ALA A 205 -5.70 -18.12 -11.41
C ALA A 205 -6.62 -17.21 -12.25
N PRO A 206 -6.07 -16.33 -13.11
CA PRO A 206 -6.88 -15.54 -14.01
C PRO A 206 -7.64 -16.41 -15.01
N ASP A 207 -8.66 -15.86 -15.66
CA ASP A 207 -9.33 -16.53 -16.79
C ASP A 207 -8.29 -16.99 -17.83
N LEU A 208 -8.44 -18.22 -18.32
CA LEU A 208 -7.48 -18.82 -19.25
C LEU A 208 -7.26 -17.97 -20.51
N GLY A 209 -8.28 -17.22 -20.94
CA GLY A 209 -8.16 -16.25 -22.03
C GLY A 209 -7.25 -15.07 -21.68
N ASP A 210 -7.43 -14.47 -20.51
CA ASP A 210 -6.57 -13.37 -20.03
C ASP A 210 -5.12 -13.83 -19.86
N LEU A 211 -4.94 -15.05 -19.34
CA LEU A 211 -3.62 -15.68 -19.20
C LEU A 211 -2.96 -15.86 -20.57
N ALA A 212 -3.65 -16.51 -21.51
CA ALA A 212 -3.14 -16.75 -22.86
C ALA A 212 -2.80 -15.43 -23.59
N TYR A 213 -3.68 -14.43 -23.48
CA TYR A 213 -3.48 -13.10 -24.06
C TYR A 213 -2.23 -12.44 -23.47
N THR A 214 -2.13 -12.37 -22.14
CA THR A 214 -0.99 -11.75 -21.43
C THR A 214 0.33 -12.42 -21.79
N LEU A 215 0.36 -13.75 -21.88
CA LEU A 215 1.56 -14.49 -22.27
C LEU A 215 1.93 -14.28 -23.74
N THR A 216 0.95 -14.03 -24.61
CA THR A 216 1.17 -13.86 -26.05
C THR A 216 1.62 -12.45 -26.42
N VAL A 217 1.04 -11.41 -25.80
CA VAL A 217 1.28 -10.00 -26.17
C VAL A 217 2.07 -9.22 -25.13
N GLY A 218 2.07 -9.66 -23.87
CA GLY A 218 2.69 -8.94 -22.75
C GLY A 218 4.04 -9.50 -22.33
N ARG A 219 4.67 -10.35 -23.15
CA ARG A 219 5.97 -10.96 -22.89
C ARG A 219 6.85 -10.91 -24.13
N ASP A 220 8.14 -10.69 -23.91
CA ASP A 220 9.15 -10.81 -24.96
C ASP A 220 9.26 -12.24 -25.48
N ARG A 221 9.79 -12.36 -26.70
CA ARG A 221 9.90 -13.63 -27.41
C ARG A 221 11.36 -14.06 -27.49
N PHE A 222 11.71 -15.10 -26.73
CA PHE A 222 13.06 -15.65 -26.66
C PHE A 222 13.22 -16.96 -27.46
N PRO A 223 14.46 -17.47 -27.65
CA PRO A 223 14.73 -18.64 -28.49
C PRO A 223 14.18 -19.97 -27.94
N HIS A 224 14.18 -20.18 -26.62
CA HIS A 224 13.66 -21.40 -26.01
C HIS A 224 12.17 -21.22 -25.74
N ARG A 225 11.33 -22.06 -26.36
CA ARG A 225 9.88 -21.86 -26.37
C ARG A 225 9.13 -23.11 -25.93
N PHE A 226 8.06 -22.88 -25.20
CA PHE A 226 7.06 -23.88 -24.86
C PHE A 226 5.70 -23.40 -25.36
N ALA A 227 4.91 -24.30 -25.90
CA ALA A 227 3.54 -24.03 -26.27
C ALA A 227 2.67 -25.24 -25.92
N CYS A 228 1.49 -25.00 -25.36
CA CYS A 228 0.48 -26.03 -25.19
C CYS A 228 -0.91 -25.47 -25.47
N VAL A 229 -1.84 -26.36 -25.76
CA VAL A 229 -3.22 -26.05 -26.03
C VAL A 229 -4.05 -26.51 -24.84
N ALA A 230 -4.80 -25.60 -24.22
CA ALA A 230 -5.63 -25.85 -23.05
C ALA A 230 -7.10 -25.51 -23.34
N ARG A 231 -8.01 -26.16 -22.63
CA ARG A 231 -9.45 -25.93 -22.69
C ARG A 231 -9.97 -25.55 -21.31
#